data_AF-A0A0D8XC10-F1
#
_entry.id   AF-A0A0D8XC10-F1
#
_cell.length_a   1.000
_cell.length_b   1.000
_cell.length_c   1.000
_cell.angle_alpha   90.00
_cell.angle_beta   90.00
_cell.angle_gamma   90.00
#
_symmetry.space_group_name_H-M   'P 1'
#
loop_
_entity.id
_entity.type
_entity.pdbx_description
1 polymer ?
#
loop_
_entity_poly.entity_id
_entity_poly.type
_entity_poly.pdbx_seq_one_letter_code
_entity_poly.pdbx_strand_id
1 'polypeptide(L)'
;MANRYQRQIEILVGNPLKSHHDPSRLQTKVGCIVNFLKNKKEFLVHLYDERHTTIMANDRLKVLQISSRKRREIIDSLSATIMLQEYLDFHCHNDTKPK
;
A
#
# COMPACT_ATOMS: atom_id res chain seq x y z
N MET A 1 30.96 12.45 -17.31
CA MET A 1 29.71 13.01 -16.77
C MET A 1 28.92 11.86 -16.16
N ALA A 2 29.14 11.54 -14.89
CA ALA A 2 28.51 10.39 -14.24
C ALA A 2 27.11 10.79 -13.76
N ASN A 3 26.08 10.12 -14.28
CA ASN A 3 24.70 10.31 -13.85
C ASN A 3 24.60 9.88 -12.38
N ARG A 4 24.41 10.84 -11.47
CA ARG A 4 24.20 10.57 -10.05
C ARG A 4 22.84 9.90 -9.92
N TYR A 5 22.81 8.58 -9.75
CA TYR A 5 21.63 7.91 -9.21
C TYR A 5 21.38 8.48 -7.82
N GLN A 6 20.46 9.42 -7.72
CA GLN A 6 20.00 9.96 -6.46
C GLN A 6 19.14 8.86 -5.85
N ARG A 7 19.66 8.16 -4.83
CA ARG A 7 18.87 7.15 -4.10
C ARG A 7 17.69 7.86 -3.46
N GLN A 8 16.52 7.69 -4.06
CA GLN A 8 15.26 8.15 -3.52
C GLN A 8 14.57 6.94 -2.90
N ILE A 9 14.21 7.04 -1.62
CA ILE A 9 13.49 5.98 -0.92
C ILE A 9 12.01 6.31 -1.02
N GLU A 10 11.25 5.42 -1.65
CA GLU A 10 9.80 5.56 -1.81
C GLU A 10 9.09 4.61 -0.85
N ILE A 11 8.07 5.13 -0.17
CA ILE A 11 7.30 4.40 0.84
C ILE A 11 5.85 4.38 0.40
N LEU A 12 5.32 3.18 0.17
CA LEU A 12 3.90 2.96 -0.05
C LEU A 12 3.20 2.71 1.28
N VAL A 13 2.10 3.43 1.50
CA VAL A 13 1.27 3.30 2.69
C VAL A 13 -0.16 3.02 2.25
N GLY A 14 -0.66 1.85 2.64
CA GLY A 14 -2.06 1.48 2.47
C GLY A 14 -2.97 2.39 3.29
N ASN A 15 -4.02 2.89 2.67
CA ASN A 15 -5.05 3.70 3.31
C ASN A 15 -6.39 2.96 3.24
N PRO A 16 -6.85 2.34 4.34
CA PRO A 16 -8.14 1.67 4.39
C PRO A 16 -9.25 2.73 4.38
N LEU A 17 -9.56 3.25 3.19
CA LEU A 17 -10.56 4.28 2.98
C LEU A 17 -11.96 3.72 3.21
N LYS A 18 -12.54 4.05 4.36
CA LYS A 18 -13.97 3.82 4.58
C LYS A 18 -14.79 4.70 3.63
N SER A 19 -15.89 4.17 3.11
CA SER A 19 -16.82 4.89 2.23
C SER A 19 -17.68 5.94 2.94
N HIS A 20 -17.59 6.05 4.26
CA HIS A 20 -18.41 6.99 5.05
C HIS A 20 -17.61 8.21 5.48
N HIS A 21 -18.29 9.35 5.64
CA HIS A 21 -17.70 10.69 5.64
C HIS A 21 -16.72 10.97 6.79
N ASP A 22 -16.64 10.09 7.80
CA ASP A 22 -15.70 10.23 8.92
C ASP A 22 -14.52 9.25 8.86
N PRO A 23 -13.27 9.74 9.04
CA PRO A 23 -12.10 8.90 9.13
C PRO A 23 -12.17 8.04 10.40
N SER A 24 -12.01 6.74 10.23
CA SER A 24 -11.88 5.82 11.35
C SER A 24 -10.60 6.06 12.15
N ARG A 25 -10.58 5.59 13.41
CA ARG A 25 -9.39 5.62 14.27
C ARG A 25 -8.14 5.03 13.61
N LEU A 26 -8.29 4.10 12.67
CA LEU A 26 -7.20 3.55 11.87
C LEU A 26 -6.71 4.55 10.82
N GLN A 27 -7.61 5.16 10.05
CA GLN A 27 -7.28 6.21 9.09
C GLN A 27 -6.59 7.42 9.75
N THR A 28 -7.02 7.83 10.95
CA THR A 28 -6.33 8.89 11.71
C THR A 28 -4.89 8.49 12.03
N LYS A 29 -4.66 7.26 12.52
CA LYS A 29 -3.31 6.76 12.82
C LYS A 29 -2.43 6.69 11.57
N VAL A 30 -2.98 6.18 10.47
CA VAL A 30 -2.28 6.15 9.18
C VAL A 30 -1.91 7.57 8.75
N GLY A 31 -2.85 8.52 8.86
CA GLY A 31 -2.59 9.93 8.59
C GLY A 31 -1.44 10.51 9.43
N CYS A 32 -1.38 10.21 10.73
CA CYS A 32 -0.26 10.62 11.59
C CYS A 32 1.08 10.04 11.12
N ILE A 33 1.11 8.75 10.75
CA ILE A 33 2.32 8.09 10.25
C ILE A 33 2.77 8.72 8.93
N VAL A 34 1.83 8.92 8.00
CA VAL A 34 2.11 9.57 6.71
C VAL A 34 2.66 10.97 6.92
N ASN A 35 2.07 11.75 7.82
CA ASN A 35 2.54 13.09 8.12
C ASN A 35 3.96 13.06 8.73
N PHE A 36 4.22 12.13 9.63
CA PHE A 36 5.54 11.92 10.21
C PHE A 36 6.59 11.57 9.13
N LEU A 37 6.25 10.68 8.20
CA LEU A 37 7.13 10.28 7.11
C LEU A 37 7.33 11.41 6.09
N LYS A 38 6.28 12.16 5.74
CA LYS A 38 6.37 13.31 4.82
C LYS A 38 7.22 14.45 5.37
N ASN A 39 7.28 14.61 6.70
CA ASN A 39 8.16 15.60 7.33
C ASN A 39 9.65 15.25 7.18
N LYS A 40 9.99 14.02 6.79
CA LYS A 40 11.35 13.61 6.45
C LYS A 40 11.56 13.82 4.95
N LYS A 41 12.42 14.77 4.58
CA LYS A 41 12.71 15.13 3.18
C LYS A 41 13.33 14.01 2.33
N GLU A 42 13.70 12.90 2.94
CA GLU A 42 14.37 11.76 2.30
C GLU A 42 13.39 10.73 1.71
N PHE A 43 12.09 10.83 2.06
CA PHE A 43 11.10 9.85 1.67
C PHE A 43 10.02 10.44 0.76
N LEU A 44 9.74 9.75 -0.35
CA LEU A 44 8.54 10.00 -1.14
C LEU A 44 7.45 9.04 -0.65
N VAL A 45 6.36 9.60 -0.10
CA VAL A 45 5.29 8.79 0.51
C VAL A 45 4.07 8.76 -0.40
N HIS A 46 3.71 7.56 -0.87
CA HIS A 46 2.53 7.30 -1.68
C HIS A 46 1.41 6.69 -0.83
N LEU A 47 0.20 7.23 -0.96
CA LEU A 47 -0.99 6.64 -0.36
C LEU A 47 -1.73 5.80 -1.40
N TYR A 48 -2.02 4.55 -1.06
CA TYR A 48 -2.73 3.63 -1.95
C TYR A 48 -4.08 3.23 -1.37
N ASP A 49 -5.10 3.12 -2.22
CA ASP A 49 -6.44 2.71 -1.82
C ASP A 49 -6.58 1.18 -1.91
N GLU A 50 -6.62 0.50 -0.76
CA GLU A 50 -6.56 -0.97 -0.65
C GLU A 50 -7.89 -1.69 -0.98
N ARG A 51 -8.88 -1.00 -1.54
CA ARG A 51 -10.25 -1.52 -1.73
C ARG A 51 -10.36 -2.79 -2.59
N HIS A 52 -9.37 -3.09 -3.45
CA HIS A 52 -9.52 -4.09 -4.49
C HIS A 52 -9.12 -5.53 -4.12
N THR A 53 -8.47 -5.80 -2.99
CA THR A 53 -7.89 -7.13 -2.70
C THR A 53 -8.63 -7.96 -1.65
N THR A 54 -9.58 -7.38 -0.92
CA THR A 54 -10.06 -7.95 0.34
C THR A 54 -11.23 -8.95 0.20
N ILE A 55 -12.01 -8.91 -0.88
CA ILE A 55 -13.25 -9.69 -0.98
C ILE A 55 -12.98 -11.16 -1.38
N MET A 56 -12.22 -11.41 -2.45
CA MET A 56 -11.97 -12.78 -2.94
C MET A 56 -11.09 -13.62 -2.00
N ALA A 57 -10.13 -12.97 -1.31
CA ALA A 57 -9.24 -13.64 -0.36
C ALA A 57 -9.99 -14.09 0.91
N ASN A 58 -10.94 -13.27 1.39
CA ASN A 58 -11.70 -13.58 2.60
C ASN A 58 -12.55 -14.85 2.46
N ASP A 59 -13.19 -15.05 1.31
CA ASP A 59 -14.06 -16.21 1.11
C ASP A 59 -13.27 -17.51 0.96
N ARG A 60 -12.09 -17.47 0.31
CA ARG A 60 -11.18 -18.64 0.24
C ARG A 60 -10.61 -19.00 1.62
N LEU A 61 -10.27 -18.01 2.44
CA LEU A 61 -9.69 -18.24 3.76
C LEU A 61 -10.72 -18.69 4.83
N LYS A 62 -12.02 -18.44 4.62
CA LYS A 62 -13.09 -19.01 5.46
C LYS A 62 -13.14 -20.54 5.35
N VAL A 63 -12.92 -21.08 4.14
CA VAL A 63 -12.95 -22.53 3.88
C VAL A 63 -11.86 -23.28 4.65
N LEU A 64 -10.73 -22.63 4.92
CA LEU A 64 -9.55 -23.24 5.55
C LEU A 64 -9.60 -23.32 7.08
N GLN A 65 -10.73 -23.00 7.74
CA GLN A 65 -10.89 -22.96 9.21
C GLN A 65 -9.80 -22.16 9.97
N ILE A 66 -9.15 -21.22 9.29
CA ILE A 66 -8.12 -20.37 9.90
C ILE A 66 -8.80 -19.35 10.82
N SER A 67 -8.22 -19.12 11.99
CA SER A 67 -8.69 -18.12 12.96
C SER A 67 -8.74 -16.71 12.34
N SER A 68 -9.73 -15.91 12.76
CA SER A 68 -9.95 -14.56 12.20
C SER A 68 -8.74 -13.65 12.31
N ARG A 69 -7.91 -13.83 13.35
CA ARG A 69 -6.66 -13.08 13.53
C ARG A 69 -5.63 -13.43 12.47
N LYS A 70 -5.32 -14.71 12.30
CA LYS A 70 -4.33 -15.19 11.33
C LYS A 70 -4.79 -14.91 9.89
N ARG A 71 -6.10 -14.95 9.65
CA ARG A 71 -6.70 -14.55 8.37
C ARG A 71 -6.41 -13.08 8.04
N ARG A 72 -6.62 -12.18 9.00
CA ARG A 72 -6.33 -10.75 8.81
C ARG A 72 -4.85 -10.50 8.54
N GLU A 73 -3.95 -11.15 9.28
CA GLU A 73 -2.50 -11.03 9.05
C GLU A 73 -2.09 -11.48 7.63
N ILE A 74 -2.67 -12.58 7.14
CA ILE A 74 -2.43 -13.06 5.76
C ILE A 74 -2.98 -12.07 4.73
N ILE A 75 -4.19 -11.55 4.95
CA ILE A 75 -4.82 -10.57 4.06
C ILE A 75 -4.00 -9.28 4.02
N ASP A 76 -3.55 -8.78 5.17
CA ASP A 76 -2.75 -7.55 5.26
C ASP A 76 -1.43 -7.72 4.48
N SER A 77 -0.75 -8.86 4.65
CA SER A 77 0.49 -9.16 3.90
C SER A 77 0.23 -9.27 2.39
N LEU A 78 -0.86 -9.95 2.00
CA LEU A 78 -1.20 -10.13 0.58
C LEU A 78 -1.53 -8.79 -0.08
N SER A 79 -2.30 -7.94 0.60
CA SER A 79 -2.63 -6.59 0.13
C SER A 79 -1.37 -5.74 -0.06
N ALA A 80 -0.42 -5.79 0.88
CA ALA A 80 0.84 -5.08 0.75
C ALA A 80 1.67 -5.56 -0.46
N THR A 81 1.72 -6.87 -0.70
CA THR A 81 2.41 -7.44 -1.87
C THR A 81 1.76 -7.01 -3.18
N ILE A 82 0.42 -7.09 -3.29
CA ILE A 82 -0.30 -6.69 -4.50
C ILE A 82 -0.10 -5.19 -4.77
N MET A 83 -0.26 -4.35 -3.74
CA MET A 83 -0.02 -2.90 -3.84
C MET A 83 1.38 -2.59 -4.35
N LEU A 84 2.40 -3.27 -3.82
CA LEU A 84 3.78 -3.09 -4.27
C LEU A 84 3.96 -3.52 -5.73
N GLN A 85 3.38 -4.66 -6.11
CA GLN A 85 3.45 -5.17 -7.47
C GLN A 85 2.80 -4.20 -8.47
N GLU A 86 1.58 -3.72 -8.18
CA GLU A 86 0.87 -2.75 -9.03
C GLU A 86 1.67 -1.46 -9.20
N TYR A 87 2.29 -0.98 -8.13
CA TYR A 87 3.17 0.19 -8.18
C TYR A 87 4.40 -0.07 -9.06
N LEU A 88 5.08 -1.20 -8.89
CA LEU A 88 6.26 -1.54 -9.71
C LEU A 88 5.90 -1.70 -11.19
N ASP A 89 4.77 -2.34 -11.49
CA ASP A 89 4.30 -2.56 -12.86
C ASP A 89 3.97 -1.23 -13.57
N PHE A 90 3.36 -0.28 -12.85
CA PHE A 90 3.10 1.06 -13.36
C PHE A 90 4.40 1.83 -13.68
N HIS A 91 5.41 1.73 -12.81
CA HIS A 91 6.68 2.42 -13.03
C HIS A 91 7.52 1.75 -14.13
N CYS A 92 7.52 0.41 -14.19
CA CYS A 92 8.23 -0.34 -15.23
C CYS A 92 7.62 -0.14 -16.63
N HIS A 93 6.29 0.00 -16.75
CA HIS A 93 5.65 0.33 -18.04
C HIS A 93 6.00 1.73 -18.53
N ASN A 94 6.16 2.71 -17.64
CA ASN A 94 6.47 4.09 -18.03
C ASN A 94 7.91 4.27 -18.56
N ASP A 95 8.82 3.34 -18.27
CA ASP A 95 10.18 3.30 -18.84
C ASP A 95 10.21 2.82 -20.31
N THR A 96 9.09 2.31 -20.85
CA THR A 96 9.01 1.74 -22.21
C THR A 96 8.28 2.61 -23.24
N LYS A 97 7.89 3.85 -22.91
CA LYS A 97 7.39 4.77 -23.96
C LYS A 97 8.57 5.34 -24.74
N PRO A 98 8.72 5.05 -26.06
CA PRO A 98 9.63 5.82 -26.89
C PRO A 98 9.13 7.27 -26.91
N LYS A 99 10.08 8.20 -26.74
CA LYS A 99 9.88 9.63 -27.01
C LYS A 99 9.40 9.85 -28.44
#